data_AF-A0A7G9RAV7-F1
#
_entry.id   AF-A0A7G9RAV7-F1
#
_cell.length_a   1.000
_cell.length_b   1.000
_cell.length_c   1.000
_cell.angle_alpha   90.00
_cell.angle_beta   90.00
_cell.angle_gamma   90.00
#
_symmetry.space_group_name_H-M   'P 1'
#
loop_
_entity.id
_entity.type
_entity.pdbx_description
1 polymer ?
#
loop_
_entity_poly.entity_id
_entity_poly.type
_entity_poly.pdbx_seq_one_letter_code
_entity_poly.pdbx_strand_id
1 'polypeptide(L)'
;MPYLLHLNGPPGIGKSTIARRYADEHPGVLNCDIDVLRSLIGGWSNDFPKAGTLIRPAALGMIEGYLASGQDVVLPQLLTDSTEISLFEGCAVRTDALRERHAALRALPDQRPDVMVIPSVEGAVEDTYRRLLASLAEQQPTLRPG
;
A
#
# COMPACT_ATOMS: atom_id res chain seq x y z
N MET A 1 -5.69 -14.84 8.72
CA MET A 1 -5.33 -13.57 9.41
C MET A 1 -5.43 -12.47 8.39
N PRO A 2 -5.97 -11.30 8.75
CA PRO A 2 -6.08 -10.19 7.81
C PRO A 2 -4.70 -9.64 7.43
N TYR A 3 -4.54 -9.12 6.22
CA TYR A 3 -3.29 -8.54 5.71
C TYR A 3 -3.47 -7.11 5.17
N LEU A 4 -2.35 -6.37 5.16
CA LEU A 4 -2.22 -5.05 4.56
C LEU A 4 -1.34 -5.15 3.31
N LEU A 5 -1.95 -5.09 2.12
CA LEU A 5 -1.26 -5.03 0.84
C LEU A 5 -0.83 -3.59 0.55
N HIS A 6 0.40 -3.24 0.92
CA HIS A 6 0.99 -1.95 0.56
C HIS A 6 1.52 -1.98 -0.88
N LEU A 7 0.91 -1.18 -1.77
CA LEU A 7 1.42 -0.96 -3.12
C LEU A 7 2.24 0.32 -3.12
N ASN A 8 3.57 0.20 -3.13
CA ASN A 8 4.51 1.32 -3.16
C ASN A 8 5.02 1.59 -4.60
N GLY A 9 5.41 2.82 -4.91
CA GLY A 9 5.94 3.20 -6.24
C GLY A 9 5.59 4.64 -6.67
N PRO A 10 6.25 5.18 -7.71
CA PRO A 10 6.14 6.60 -8.10
C PRO A 10 4.70 7.08 -8.40
N PRO A 11 4.44 8.39 -8.46
CA PRO A 11 3.19 8.92 -9.01
C PRO A 11 2.99 8.44 -10.46
N GLY A 12 1.74 8.39 -10.93
CA GLY A 12 1.43 7.97 -12.31
C GLY A 12 1.48 6.45 -12.60
N ILE A 13 2.31 5.67 -11.88
CA ILE A 13 2.59 4.24 -12.15
C ILE A 13 1.39 3.24 -12.00
N GLY A 14 0.16 3.74 -11.83
CA GLY A 14 -1.06 2.92 -11.83
C GLY A 14 -1.46 2.28 -10.49
N LYS A 15 -0.86 2.66 -9.36
CA LYS A 15 -1.12 2.06 -8.03
C LYS A 15 -2.61 2.04 -7.66
N SER A 16 -3.31 3.18 -7.78
CA SER A 16 -4.75 3.29 -7.52
C SER A 16 -5.60 2.45 -8.48
N THR A 17 -5.15 2.24 -9.71
CA THR A 17 -5.80 1.34 -10.68
C THR A 17 -5.68 -0.11 -10.24
N ILE A 18 -4.49 -0.53 -9.80
CA ILE A 18 -4.22 -1.87 -9.26
C ILE A 18 -5.02 -2.09 -7.96
N ALA A 19 -5.00 -1.14 -7.02
CA ALA A 19 -5.74 -1.26 -5.76
C ALA A 19 -7.26 -1.29 -5.94
N ARG A 20 -7.80 -0.50 -6.89
CA ARG A 20 -9.23 -0.51 -7.22
C ARG A 20 -9.63 -1.86 -7.81
N ARG A 21 -8.92 -2.30 -8.85
CA ARG A 21 -9.15 -3.63 -9.46
C ARG A 21 -9.04 -4.77 -8.43
N TYR A 22 -8.07 -4.69 -7.53
CA TYR A 22 -7.92 -5.69 -6.47
C TYR A 22 -9.16 -5.74 -5.57
N ALA A 23 -9.65 -4.60 -5.07
CA ALA A 23 -10.87 -4.55 -4.25
C ALA A 23 -12.15 -4.91 -5.04
N ASP A 24 -12.23 -4.57 -6.33
CA ASP A 24 -13.34 -4.95 -7.21
C ASP A 24 -13.39 -6.48 -7.43
N GLU A 25 -12.23 -7.15 -7.49
CA GLU A 25 -12.11 -8.61 -7.63
C GLU A 25 -12.12 -9.37 -6.29
N HIS A 26 -11.93 -8.69 -5.14
CA HIS A 26 -11.86 -9.29 -3.79
C HIS A 26 -12.88 -8.63 -2.84
N PRO A 27 -14.15 -9.10 -2.82
CA PRO A 27 -15.20 -8.51 -1.99
C PRO A 27 -14.86 -8.50 -0.49
N GLY A 28 -14.98 -7.32 0.12
CA GLY A 28 -14.65 -7.10 1.54
C GLY A 28 -13.26 -6.52 1.78
N VAL A 29 -12.41 -6.35 0.76
CA VAL A 29 -11.12 -5.63 0.90
C VAL A 29 -11.36 -4.11 0.92
N LEU A 30 -10.79 -3.41 1.91
CA LEU A 30 -10.75 -1.95 1.93
C LEU A 30 -9.65 -1.42 0.99
N ASN A 31 -10.04 -0.66 -0.04
CA ASN A 31 -9.10 0.18 -0.80
C ASN A 31 -8.88 1.52 -0.08
N CYS A 32 -7.83 1.60 0.75
CA CYS A 32 -7.47 2.79 1.52
C CYS A 32 -6.63 3.76 0.67
N ASP A 33 -7.21 4.28 -0.42
CA ASP A 33 -6.53 5.19 -1.33
C ASP A 33 -6.43 6.62 -0.74
N ILE A 34 -5.22 7.03 -0.34
CA ILE A 34 -4.94 8.34 0.28
C ILE A 34 -5.15 9.51 -0.70
N ASP A 35 -5.05 9.27 -2.03
CA ASP A 35 -5.36 10.29 -3.05
C ASP A 35 -6.88 10.51 -3.16
N VAL A 36 -7.69 9.49 -2.84
CA VAL A 36 -9.14 9.63 -2.69
C VAL A 36 -9.48 10.23 -1.32
N LEU A 37 -8.97 9.67 -0.22
CA LEU A 37 -9.35 10.09 1.14
C LEU A 37 -9.00 11.56 1.43
N ARG A 38 -7.91 12.10 0.86
CA ARG A 38 -7.57 13.53 1.05
C ARG A 38 -8.60 14.49 0.46
N SER A 39 -9.44 14.04 -0.48
CA SER A 39 -10.53 14.85 -1.06
C SER A 39 -11.66 15.15 -0.06
N LEU A 40 -11.68 14.43 1.07
CA LEU A 40 -12.59 14.67 2.20
C LEU A 40 -12.17 15.88 3.05
N ILE A 41 -10.95 16.41 2.87
CA ILE A 41 -10.44 17.58 3.59
C ILE A 41 -10.96 18.87 2.95
N GLY A 42 -11.58 19.75 3.74
CA GLY A 42 -12.04 21.05 3.27
C GLY A 42 -10.92 21.88 2.63
N GLY A 43 -11.09 22.26 1.37
CA GLY A 43 -10.10 23.05 0.61
C GLY A 43 -8.93 22.24 0.03
N TRP A 44 -9.01 20.90 -0.03
CA TRP A 44 -7.94 20.02 -0.52
C TRP A 44 -7.36 20.39 -1.90
N SER A 45 -8.18 20.95 -2.79
CA SER A 45 -7.77 21.39 -4.14
C SER A 45 -6.76 22.52 -4.13
N ASN A 46 -6.72 23.30 -3.04
CA ASN A 46 -5.89 24.50 -2.92
C ASN A 46 -4.51 24.17 -2.30
N ASP A 47 -4.41 23.04 -1.58
CA ASP A 47 -3.18 22.57 -0.91
C ASP A 47 -3.20 21.03 -0.79
N PHE A 48 -3.02 20.37 -1.93
CA PHE A 48 -3.05 18.91 -2.08
C PHE A 48 -2.01 18.16 -1.20
N PRO A 49 -0.78 18.70 -0.97
CA PRO A 49 0.16 18.14 0.00
C PRO A 49 -0.36 18.21 1.44
N LYS A 50 -0.83 19.37 1.90
CA LYS A 50 -1.33 19.55 3.27
C LYS A 50 -2.59 18.74 3.54
N ALA A 51 -3.48 18.61 2.55
CA ALA A 51 -4.63 17.70 2.65
C ALA A 51 -4.17 16.24 2.86
N GLY A 52 -3.09 15.83 2.18
CA GLY A 52 -2.42 14.55 2.42
C GLY A 52 -1.89 14.42 3.85
N THR A 53 -1.26 15.46 4.40
CA THR A 53 -0.80 15.46 5.81
C THR A 53 -1.98 15.37 6.80
N LEU A 54 -3.06 16.10 6.55
CA LEU A 54 -4.23 16.17 7.44
C LEU A 54 -5.04 14.87 7.47
N ILE A 55 -5.14 14.13 6.37
CA ILE A 55 -5.94 12.89 6.32
C ILE A 55 -5.21 11.67 6.91
N ARG A 56 -3.87 11.64 6.91
CA ARG A 56 -3.08 10.45 7.29
C ARG A 56 -3.44 9.85 8.66
N PRO A 57 -3.66 10.62 9.74
CA PRO A 57 -4.08 10.04 11.03
C PRO A 57 -5.43 9.31 10.96
N ALA A 58 -6.39 9.84 10.18
CA ALA A 58 -7.68 9.21 9.98
C ALA A 58 -7.58 7.95 9.09
N ALA A 59 -6.70 7.97 8.07
CA ALA A 59 -6.42 6.80 7.25
C ALA A 59 -5.75 5.67 8.05
N LEU A 60 -4.80 5.99 8.94
CA LEU A 60 -4.20 5.00 9.85
C LEU A 60 -5.25 4.33 10.75
N GLY A 61 -6.06 5.12 11.46
CA GLY A 61 -7.13 4.57 12.31
C GLY A 61 -8.19 3.78 11.54
N MET A 62 -8.45 4.13 10.27
CA MET A 62 -9.31 3.34 9.38
C MET A 62 -8.69 1.97 9.06
N ILE A 63 -7.41 1.92 8.74
CA ILE A 63 -6.67 0.68 8.45
C ILE A 63 -6.62 -0.22 9.69
N GLU A 64 -6.25 0.34 10.84
CA GLU A 64 -6.21 -0.37 12.13
C GLU A 64 -7.57 -0.98 12.48
N GLY A 65 -8.65 -0.19 12.39
CA GLY A 65 -10.01 -0.65 12.67
C GLY A 65 -10.51 -1.74 11.72
N TYR A 66 -10.16 -1.65 10.42
CA TYR A 66 -10.56 -2.62 9.41
C TYR A 66 -9.81 -3.96 9.59
N LEU A 67 -8.49 -3.92 9.79
CA LEU A 67 -7.70 -5.11 10.13
C LEU A 67 -8.19 -5.74 11.45
N ALA A 68 -8.51 -4.94 12.47
CA ALA A 68 -9.05 -5.43 13.74
C ALA A 68 -10.42 -6.11 13.60
N SER A 69 -11.21 -5.76 12.58
CA SER A 69 -12.47 -6.45 12.22
C SER A 69 -12.27 -7.80 11.51
N GLY A 70 -11.02 -8.19 11.21
CA GLY A 70 -10.72 -9.41 10.48
C GLY A 70 -10.90 -9.29 8.96
N GLN A 71 -10.81 -8.08 8.40
CA GLN A 71 -10.91 -7.80 6.98
C GLN A 71 -9.59 -7.25 6.42
N ASP A 72 -9.35 -7.49 5.13
CA ASP A 72 -8.10 -7.14 4.46
C ASP A 72 -8.09 -5.70 3.92
N VAL A 73 -6.90 -5.15 3.68
CA VAL A 73 -6.71 -3.78 3.23
C VAL A 73 -5.70 -3.71 2.09
N VAL A 74 -5.96 -2.92 1.05
CA VAL A 74 -4.99 -2.50 0.04
C VAL A 74 -4.73 -1.00 0.13
N LEU A 75 -3.46 -0.60 0.10
CA LEU A 75 -2.98 0.76 0.34
C LEU A 75 -2.10 1.22 -0.84
N PRO A 76 -2.62 2.00 -1.82
CA PRO A 76 -1.87 2.47 -2.99
C PRO A 76 -0.94 3.68 -2.74
N GLN A 77 -0.35 3.80 -1.56
CA GLN A 77 0.40 4.99 -1.16
C GLN A 77 1.90 4.92 -1.49
N LEU A 78 2.44 5.98 -2.12
CA LEU A 78 3.89 6.18 -2.18
C LEU A 78 4.41 6.63 -0.81
N LEU A 79 5.28 5.83 -0.19
CA LEU A 79 5.97 6.21 1.04
C LEU A 79 7.45 6.46 0.74
N THR A 80 7.84 7.74 0.70
CA THR A 80 9.22 8.21 0.41
C THR A 80 9.98 8.68 1.65
N ASP A 81 9.27 9.00 2.74
CA ASP A 81 9.87 9.34 4.04
C ASP A 81 10.01 8.07 4.89
N SER A 82 11.16 7.88 5.51
CA SER A 82 11.42 6.77 6.42
C SER A 82 10.56 6.84 7.67
N THR A 83 10.22 8.04 8.13
CA THR A 83 9.35 8.30 9.28
C THR A 83 7.90 7.92 8.97
N GLU A 84 7.42 8.21 7.77
CA GLU A 84 6.08 7.78 7.32
C GLU A 84 6.04 6.27 7.09
N ILE A 85 7.05 5.70 6.44
CA ILE A 85 7.24 4.24 6.35
C ILE A 85 7.16 3.65 7.75
N SER A 86 7.98 4.13 8.69
CA SER A 86 8.00 3.76 10.11
C SER A 86 6.86 4.33 10.97
N LEU A 87 5.76 4.76 10.36
CA LEU A 87 4.46 5.01 11.00
C LEU A 87 3.40 4.03 10.50
N PHE A 88 3.45 3.59 9.24
CA PHE A 88 2.68 2.42 8.75
C PHE A 88 3.33 1.09 9.20
N GLU A 89 4.63 0.93 8.92
CA GLU A 89 5.55 0.08 9.71
C GLU A 89 5.77 0.65 11.13
N GLY A 90 4.98 1.61 11.59
CA GLY A 90 4.98 2.05 12.99
C GLY A 90 4.46 0.97 13.93
N CYS A 91 3.63 0.08 13.38
CA CYS A 91 3.27 -1.21 13.93
C CYS A 91 4.41 -2.28 13.80
N ALA A 92 5.61 -1.95 13.28
CA ALA A 92 6.61 -2.95 12.87
C ALA A 92 8.12 -2.64 13.04
N VAL A 93 8.61 -1.38 13.04
CA VAL A 93 9.99 -0.92 13.41
C VAL A 93 11.13 -1.30 12.42
N ARG A 94 12.17 -0.51 12.03
CA ARG A 94 12.51 0.96 11.90
C ARG A 94 14.02 1.06 11.49
N THR A 95 14.61 2.06 10.80
CA THR A 95 14.22 3.34 10.14
C THR A 95 15.29 3.72 9.06
N ASP A 96 15.05 4.79 8.27
CA ASP A 96 16.05 5.75 7.70
C ASP A 96 17.09 5.36 6.60
N ALA A 97 17.74 6.31 5.88
CA ALA A 97 17.32 7.65 5.39
C ALA A 97 17.85 7.95 3.95
N LEU A 98 17.09 7.51 2.94
CA LEU A 98 17.25 7.80 1.50
C LEU A 98 18.32 7.04 0.68
N ARG A 99 19.63 7.36 0.73
CA ARG A 99 20.60 6.68 -0.17
C ARG A 99 20.79 5.20 0.20
N GLU A 100 20.93 4.93 1.49
CA GLU A 100 20.87 3.57 2.04
C GLU A 100 19.48 2.97 1.90
N ARG A 101 18.42 3.79 1.94
CA ARG A 101 17.05 3.27 1.96
C ARG A 101 16.52 2.80 0.59
N HIS A 102 17.18 3.11 -0.54
CA HIS A 102 16.98 2.35 -1.79
C HIS A 102 17.62 0.94 -1.71
N ALA A 103 18.76 0.79 -1.02
CA ALA A 103 19.30 -0.53 -0.73
C ALA A 103 18.42 -1.28 0.28
N ALA A 104 17.91 -0.61 1.32
CA ALA A 104 16.97 -1.19 2.27
C ALA A 104 15.66 -1.63 1.59
N LEU A 105 15.05 -0.81 0.72
CA LEU A 105 13.87 -1.22 -0.07
C LEU A 105 14.12 -2.44 -0.97
N ARG A 106 15.37 -2.72 -1.35
CA ARG A 106 15.76 -3.93 -2.10
C ARG A 106 16.17 -5.10 -1.21
N ALA A 107 16.59 -4.85 0.04
CA ALA A 107 16.96 -5.83 1.04
C ALA A 107 15.81 -6.18 2.02
N LEU A 108 14.68 -5.45 1.96
CA LEU A 108 13.49 -5.77 2.74
C LEU A 108 13.03 -7.22 2.52
N PRO A 109 12.95 -7.78 1.30
CA PRO A 109 12.65 -9.20 1.11
C PRO A 109 13.64 -10.15 1.80
N ASP A 110 14.91 -9.77 1.92
CA ASP A 110 15.95 -10.57 2.61
C ASP A 110 15.84 -10.50 4.14
N GLN A 111 15.25 -9.42 4.68
CA GLN A 111 15.10 -9.16 6.13
C GLN A 111 13.69 -9.46 6.66
N ARG A 112 12.70 -9.45 5.77
CA ARG A 112 11.26 -9.52 6.03
C ARG A 112 10.61 -10.37 4.92
N PRO A 113 10.52 -11.70 5.08
CA PRO A 113 9.98 -12.60 4.06
C PRO A 113 8.47 -12.38 3.80
N ASP A 114 7.81 -11.59 4.65
CA ASP A 114 6.47 -11.05 4.48
C ASP A 114 6.39 -9.86 3.49
N VAL A 115 7.53 -9.27 3.09
CA VAL A 115 7.61 -8.15 2.14
C VAL A 115 8.06 -8.64 0.77
N MET A 116 7.30 -8.28 -0.27
CA MET A 116 7.44 -8.87 -1.61
C MET A 116 7.49 -7.78 -2.69
N VAL A 117 8.63 -7.68 -3.39
CA VAL A 117 8.88 -6.64 -4.40
C VAL A 117 8.48 -7.13 -5.78
N ILE A 118 7.33 -6.65 -6.27
CA ILE A 118 6.83 -6.93 -7.62
C ILE A 118 7.32 -5.84 -8.59
N PRO A 119 8.10 -6.17 -9.63
CA PRO A 119 8.54 -5.17 -10.60
C PRO A 119 7.38 -4.69 -11.48
N SER A 120 7.27 -3.36 -11.61
CA SER A 120 6.31 -2.66 -12.46
C SER A 120 7.03 -1.78 -13.47
N VAL A 121 6.40 -1.59 -14.62
CA VAL A 121 6.83 -0.66 -15.69
C VAL A 121 5.65 0.27 -15.97
N GLU A 122 5.92 1.52 -16.32
CA GLU A 122 4.87 2.49 -16.62
C GLU A 122 3.98 1.99 -17.78
N GLY A 123 2.66 2.11 -17.61
CA GLY A 123 1.66 1.53 -18.51
C GLY A 123 1.41 0.02 -18.37
N ALA A 124 2.33 -0.76 -17.77
CA ALA A 124 2.24 -2.23 -17.67
C ALA A 124 1.36 -2.73 -16.50
N VAL A 125 0.17 -2.15 -16.35
CA VAL A 125 -0.79 -2.44 -15.25
C VAL A 125 -1.18 -3.91 -15.22
N GLU A 126 -1.59 -4.48 -16.36
CA GLU A 126 -2.06 -5.87 -16.46
C GLU A 126 -1.00 -6.91 -16.10
N ASP A 127 0.23 -6.71 -16.58
CA ASP A 127 1.35 -7.63 -16.28
C ASP A 127 1.80 -7.52 -14.82
N THR A 128 1.71 -6.32 -14.25
CA THR A 128 2.03 -6.07 -12.83
C THR A 128 0.95 -6.68 -11.93
N TYR A 129 -0.32 -6.60 -12.32
CA TYR A 129 -1.43 -7.24 -11.62
C TYR A 129 -1.33 -8.77 -11.68
N ARG A 130 -1.00 -9.34 -12.85
CA ARG A 130 -0.78 -10.79 -13.00
C ARG A 130 0.39 -11.28 -12.14
N ARG A 131 1.49 -10.51 -12.05
CA ARG A 131 2.61 -10.79 -11.14
C ARG A 131 2.17 -10.73 -9.66
N LEU A 132 1.39 -9.72 -9.28
CA LEU A 132 0.84 -9.58 -7.92
C LEU A 132 0.00 -10.79 -7.49
N LEU A 133 -0.95 -11.24 -8.33
CA LEU A 133 -1.81 -12.38 -7.98
C LEU A 133 -1.01 -13.70 -7.86
N ALA A 134 -0.03 -13.94 -8.73
CA ALA A 134 0.86 -15.10 -8.61
C ALA A 134 1.64 -15.07 -7.29
N SER A 135 2.26 -13.93 -6.99
CA SER A 135 2.97 -13.68 -5.73
C SER A 135 2.11 -13.92 -4.48
N LEU A 136 0.85 -13.47 -4.47
CA LEU A 136 -0.07 -13.68 -3.34
C LEU A 136 -0.45 -15.16 -3.18
N ALA A 137 -0.65 -15.89 -4.28
CA ALA A 137 -0.99 -17.32 -4.25
C ALA A 137 0.18 -18.22 -3.77
N GLU A 138 1.42 -17.76 -3.92
CA GLU A 138 2.61 -18.41 -3.36
C GLU A 138 2.74 -18.18 -1.84
N GLN A 139 2.50 -16.95 -1.37
CA GLN A 139 2.59 -16.56 0.05
C GLN A 139 1.40 -17.05 0.89
N GLN A 140 0.20 -17.09 0.32
CA GLN A 140 -1.01 -17.61 0.97
C GLN A 140 -1.75 -18.57 0.03
N PRO A 141 -1.47 -19.89 0.09
CA PRO A 141 -2.11 -20.88 -0.80
C PRO A 141 -3.63 -21.04 -0.59
N THR A 142 -4.20 -20.37 0.43
CA THR A 142 -5.64 -20.23 0.67
C THR A 142 -6.31 -19.10 -0.12
N LEU A 143 -5.57 -18.17 -0.73
CA LEU A 143 -6.12 -17.08 -1.57
C LEU A 143 -6.41 -17.52 -3.03
N ARG A 144 -6.55 -18.82 -3.28
CA ARG A 144 -6.97 -19.30 -4.61
C ARG A 144 -8.45 -18.95 -4.84
N PRO A 145 -8.82 -18.28 -5.94
CA PRO A 145 -10.22 -18.19 -6.34
C PRO A 145 -10.75 -19.60 -6.66
N GLY A 146 -12.01 -19.85 -6.29
CA GLY A 146 -12.77 -21.06 -6.61
C GLY A 146 -13.74 -20.84 -7.75
#